data_AF-A0A938CLQ3-F1
#
_entry.id   AF-A0A938CLQ3-F1
#
_cell.length_a   1.000
_cell.length_b   1.000
_cell.length_c   1.000
_cell.angle_alpha   90.00
_cell.angle_beta   90.00
_cell.angle_gamma   90.00
#
_symmetry.space_group_name_H-M   'P 1'
#
loop_
_entity.id
_entity.type
_entity.pdbx_description
1 polymer ?
#
loop_
_entity_poly.entity_id
_entity_poly.type
_entity_poly.pdbx_seq_one_letter_code
_entity_poly.pdbx_strand_id
1 'polypeptide(L)'
;MPDGKTSDGQPRPRPGARGVRLWEAMVLAAIVGVAAYAAGLRNGVKTEQRRAERAMSSASPHAHGEDTGGGMGPGASDAPASMPEMTKEALRERLADFDVEELVNIGNQHLDEARAGGEAADDEASHRRFLIAVAAYEEALVKKPGDANIITDLGIALRGLGDSEGAVARFREAAKADPKHPQSRFNLGLVLSADLKRNDEAIAAWEDYLRIAPKGDQTRAMVEKELEKLRS
;
A
#
# COMPACT_ATOMS: atom_id res chain seq x y z
N MET A 1 -15.60 70.26 39.87
CA MET A 1 -15.06 69.75 41.15
C MET A 1 -16.22 69.20 41.97
N PRO A 2 -16.12 68.03 42.62
CA PRO A 2 -15.16 66.90 42.48
C PRO A 2 -15.84 65.67 41.82
N ASP A 3 -15.22 64.77 41.05
CA ASP A 3 -14.06 63.87 41.21
C ASP A 3 -14.37 62.51 41.86
N GLY A 4 -14.13 61.43 41.10
CA GLY A 4 -14.14 60.03 41.55
C GLY A 4 -14.27 59.00 40.42
N LYS A 5 -13.20 58.75 39.64
CA LYS A 5 -13.12 57.74 38.57
C LYS A 5 -13.13 56.31 39.11
N THR A 6 -13.70 55.36 38.36
CA THR A 6 -13.17 53.99 38.23
C THR A 6 -13.08 53.60 36.75
N SER A 7 -11.96 52.99 36.40
CA SER A 7 -11.50 52.58 35.07
C SER A 7 -12.05 51.22 34.67
N ASP A 8 -12.78 51.14 33.58
CA ASP A 8 -12.31 50.55 32.31
C ASP A 8 -13.51 50.19 31.45
N GLY A 9 -13.62 50.87 30.31
CA GLY A 9 -14.64 50.61 29.31
C GLY A 9 -14.29 49.40 28.46
N GLN A 10 -15.06 48.32 28.61
CA GLN A 10 -15.31 47.34 27.55
C GLN A 10 -16.73 46.75 27.71
N PRO A 11 -17.46 46.49 26.61
CA PRO A 11 -18.82 45.98 26.63
C PRO A 11 -18.85 44.48 27.01
N ARG A 12 -19.92 44.04 27.70
CA ARG A 12 -20.15 42.61 27.97
C ARG A 12 -20.78 41.92 26.75
N PRO A 13 -20.18 40.86 26.18
CA PRO A 13 -20.91 39.97 25.28
C PRO A 13 -21.74 38.96 26.10
N ARG A 14 -22.99 38.74 25.66
CA ARG A 14 -23.89 37.71 26.19
C ARG A 14 -23.62 36.33 25.56
N PRO A 15 -24.01 35.24 26.24
CA PRO A 15 -23.65 33.88 25.86
C PRO A 15 -24.58 33.32 24.77
N GLY A 16 -23.99 32.59 23.84
CA GLY A 16 -24.67 31.81 22.80
C GLY A 16 -23.61 31.02 22.05
N ALA A 17 -23.33 29.78 22.47
CA ALA A 17 -23.97 28.58 21.94
C ALA A 17 -23.07 27.89 20.89
N ARG A 18 -22.75 26.62 21.19
CA ARG A 18 -22.23 25.57 20.30
C ARG A 18 -20.75 25.74 19.94
N GLY A 19 -19.84 24.83 20.24
CA GLY A 19 -19.99 23.42 20.54
C GLY A 19 -19.13 22.63 19.57
N VAL A 20 -18.14 21.93 20.14
CA VAL A 20 -17.52 20.68 19.66
C VAL A 20 -16.60 20.83 18.42
N ARG A 21 -15.45 20.16 18.25
CA ARG A 21 -14.89 18.87 18.74
C ARG A 21 -13.35 18.99 18.69
N LEU A 22 -12.57 18.74 19.75
CA LEU A 22 -11.90 17.47 20.06
C LEU A 22 -11.08 16.76 18.96
N TRP A 23 -11.15 17.15 17.68
CA TRP A 23 -10.34 16.56 16.60
C TRP A 23 -9.06 17.37 16.32
N GLU A 24 -9.08 18.69 16.54
CA GLU A 24 -7.89 19.56 16.43
C GLU A 24 -6.81 19.20 17.48
N ALA A 25 -7.21 18.55 18.59
CA ALA A 25 -6.29 18.00 19.58
C ALA A 25 -5.65 16.66 19.16
N MET A 26 -6.23 15.94 18.18
CA MET A 26 -5.63 14.71 17.65
C MET A 26 -4.52 14.98 16.63
N VAL A 27 -4.49 16.17 16.01
CA VAL A 27 -3.41 16.55 15.08
C VAL A 27 -2.09 16.84 15.82
N LEU A 28 -2.13 17.16 17.12
CA LEU A 28 -0.94 17.23 17.97
C LEU A 28 -0.31 15.84 18.27
N ALA A 29 -0.99 14.73 17.96
CA ALA A 29 -0.39 13.38 18.00
C ALA A 29 0.54 13.08 16.81
N ALA A 30 0.73 14.04 15.89
CA ALA A 30 1.79 14.03 14.88
C ALA A 30 3.22 14.01 15.47
N ILE A 31 3.43 14.17 16.78
CA ILE A 31 4.78 14.42 17.33
C ILE A 31 5.46 13.15 17.90
N VAL A 32 4.71 12.12 18.31
CA VAL A 32 5.28 10.95 19.03
C VAL A 32 5.65 9.77 18.12
N GLY A 33 4.90 9.52 17.03
CA GLY A 33 5.19 8.39 16.12
C GLY A 33 6.44 8.59 15.24
N VAL A 34 6.64 9.83 14.76
CA VAL A 34 7.78 10.23 13.92
C VAL A 34 9.12 10.14 14.68
N ALA A 35 9.10 10.23 16.02
CA ALA A 35 10.29 10.05 16.85
C ALA A 35 10.76 8.58 16.93
N ALA A 36 9.85 7.60 16.83
CA ALA A 36 10.20 6.16 16.84
C ALA A 36 10.82 5.70 15.51
N TYR A 37 10.40 6.29 14.39
CA TYR A 37 11.02 6.12 13.07
C TYR A 37 12.50 6.58 13.05
N ALA A 38 12.84 7.66 13.78
CA ALA A 38 14.20 8.23 13.82
C ALA A 38 15.20 7.51 14.75
N ALA A 39 14.71 6.70 15.70
CA ALA A 39 15.57 5.93 16.62
C ALA A 39 15.98 4.56 16.06
N GLY A 40 15.10 3.88 15.31
CA GLY A 40 15.37 2.57 14.70
C GLY A 40 16.46 2.61 13.63
N LEU A 41 16.44 3.63 12.75
CA LEU A 41 17.44 3.83 11.70
C LEU A 41 18.85 4.14 12.27
N ARG A 42 18.92 4.76 13.45
CA ARG A 42 20.20 5.10 14.11
C ARG A 42 20.93 3.88 14.70
N ASN A 43 20.21 2.79 14.97
CA ASN A 43 20.80 1.53 15.46
C ASN A 43 21.23 0.60 14.31
N GLY A 44 20.55 0.61 13.16
CA GLY A 44 20.92 -0.18 11.98
C GLY A 44 22.21 0.28 11.28
N VAL A 45 22.49 1.59 11.30
CA VAL A 45 23.71 2.15 10.67
C VAL A 45 24.98 1.82 11.49
N LYS A 46 24.89 1.73 12.83
CA LYS A 46 26.04 1.39 13.68
C LYS A 46 26.52 -0.06 13.52
N THR A 47 25.62 -0.97 13.15
CA THR A 47 25.94 -2.39 12.88
C THR A 47 26.69 -2.58 11.57
N GLU A 48 26.35 -1.81 10.54
CA GLU A 48 27.06 -1.81 9.24
C GLU A 48 28.44 -1.14 9.34
N GLN A 49 28.55 -0.06 10.13
CA GLN A 49 29.81 0.66 10.35
C GLN A 49 30.87 -0.22 11.04
N ARG A 50 30.48 -1.04 12.04
CA ARG A 50 31.39 -1.99 12.70
C ARG A 50 31.81 -3.16 11.80
N ARG A 51 30.98 -3.52 10.82
CA ARG A 51 31.27 -4.56 9.83
C ARG A 51 32.26 -4.05 8.77
N ALA A 52 32.12 -2.78 8.37
CA ALA A 52 33.08 -2.08 7.50
C ALA A 52 34.42 -1.82 8.20
N GLU A 53 34.42 -1.42 9.47
CA GLU A 53 35.65 -1.21 10.26
C GLU A 53 36.50 -2.49 10.43
N ARG A 54 35.85 -3.67 10.59
CA ARG A 54 36.56 -4.98 10.63
C ARG A 54 37.12 -5.41 9.28
N ALA A 55 36.50 -5.01 8.18
CA ALA A 55 36.98 -5.30 6.83
C ALA A 55 38.14 -4.37 6.41
N MET A 56 38.20 -3.15 6.96
CA MET A 56 39.26 -2.17 6.68
C MET A 56 40.51 -2.36 7.55
N SER A 57 40.39 -2.94 8.76
CA SER A 57 41.54 -3.25 9.63
C SER A 57 42.49 -4.34 9.09
N SER A 58 42.17 -5.00 7.97
CA SER A 58 43.01 -6.04 7.35
C SER A 58 43.83 -5.58 6.13
N ALA A 59 44.04 -4.28 5.93
CA ALA A 59 44.89 -3.79 4.83
C ALA A 59 45.80 -2.61 5.22
N SER A 60 47.11 -2.84 5.13
CA SER A 60 48.21 -1.84 5.06
C SER A 60 49.28 -2.42 4.12
N PRO A 61 50.12 -1.62 3.41
CA PRO A 61 50.88 -0.48 3.98
C PRO A 61 51.20 0.76 3.08
N HIS A 62 51.70 1.82 3.76
CA HIS A 62 52.65 2.92 3.40
C HIS A 62 52.42 3.93 2.24
N ALA A 63 52.37 5.25 2.54
CA ALA A 63 53.49 6.24 2.47
C ALA A 63 53.05 7.73 2.36
N HIS A 64 53.70 8.60 3.17
CA HIS A 64 54.01 10.05 3.11
C HIS A 64 53.10 11.14 2.46
N GLY A 65 52.95 12.27 3.19
CA GLY A 65 53.18 13.61 2.61
C GLY A 65 52.17 14.74 2.88
N GLU A 66 52.37 15.48 3.98
CA GLU A 66 52.22 16.95 4.16
C GLU A 66 50.87 17.70 4.05
N ASP A 67 50.91 18.89 4.67
CA ASP A 67 49.88 19.68 5.36
C ASP A 67 49.58 21.02 4.63
N THR A 68 48.60 21.75 5.15
CA THR A 68 48.04 23.08 4.82
C THR A 68 46.85 23.02 3.84
N GLY A 69 45.68 23.61 4.08
CA GLY A 69 45.24 24.60 5.06
C GLY A 69 44.48 25.71 4.32
N GLY A 70 43.19 25.92 4.60
CA GLY A 70 42.42 27.08 4.09
C GLY A 70 41.00 26.75 3.64
N GLY A 71 40.00 27.31 4.33
CA GLY A 71 38.58 27.00 4.15
C GLY A 71 37.81 27.91 3.18
N MET A 72 36.55 27.55 2.96
CA MET A 72 35.38 28.41 2.68
C MET A 72 34.19 27.47 2.42
N GLY A 73 33.09 27.62 3.16
CA GLY A 73 31.76 27.18 2.70
C GLY A 73 30.91 28.41 2.30
N PRO A 74 29.63 28.26 1.93
CA PRO A 74 28.92 27.06 1.50
C PRO A 74 28.26 27.26 0.11
N GLY A 75 28.38 26.28 -0.77
CA GLY A 75 27.65 26.21 -2.05
C GLY A 75 26.77 24.98 -2.06
N ALA A 76 25.65 25.01 -1.34
CA ALA A 76 24.59 24.02 -1.51
C ALA A 76 23.78 24.42 -2.76
N SER A 77 24.22 23.99 -3.93
CA SER A 77 23.37 23.89 -5.12
C SER A 77 23.38 22.44 -5.59
N ASP A 78 22.16 21.96 -5.83
CA ASP A 78 21.82 20.77 -6.62
C ASP A 78 22.13 19.41 -5.97
N ALA A 79 21.39 19.10 -4.89
CA ALA A 79 21.03 17.71 -4.66
C ALA A 79 20.06 17.28 -5.78
N PRO A 80 20.37 16.23 -6.58
CA PRO A 80 19.46 15.76 -7.60
C PRO A 80 18.22 15.15 -6.94
N ALA A 81 17.06 15.56 -7.48
CA ALA A 81 15.71 15.00 -7.35
C ALA A 81 15.51 13.94 -6.24
N SER A 82 14.72 14.29 -5.22
CA SER A 82 13.85 13.30 -4.60
C SER A 82 13.15 12.53 -5.72
N MET A 83 13.43 11.23 -5.85
CA MET A 83 12.70 10.36 -6.76
C MET A 83 11.21 10.62 -6.49
N PRO A 84 10.39 11.00 -7.49
CA PRO A 84 8.99 11.23 -7.23
C PRO A 84 8.43 9.96 -6.59
N GLU A 85 7.74 10.10 -5.46
CA GLU A 85 6.98 8.99 -4.89
C GLU A 85 6.20 8.34 -6.02
N MET A 86 6.34 7.03 -6.17
CA MET A 86 5.65 6.28 -7.21
C MET A 86 4.19 6.13 -6.79
N THR A 87 3.47 7.24 -6.83
CA THR A 87 2.06 7.29 -6.48
C THR A 87 1.24 6.62 -7.57
N LYS A 88 0.10 6.08 -7.15
CA LYS A 88 -0.85 5.45 -8.06
C LYS A 88 -1.30 6.43 -9.15
N GLU A 89 -1.51 7.69 -8.80
CA GLU A 89 -1.95 8.75 -9.71
C GLU A 89 -0.88 9.05 -10.78
N ALA A 90 0.39 9.15 -10.39
CA ALA A 90 1.49 9.36 -11.34
C ALA A 90 1.67 8.17 -12.29
N LEU A 91 1.43 6.94 -11.79
CA LEU A 91 1.43 5.75 -12.64
C LEU A 91 0.29 5.76 -13.63
N ARG A 92 -0.93 6.15 -13.22
CA ARG A 92 -2.09 6.24 -14.12
C ARG A 92 -1.88 7.25 -15.24
N GLU A 93 -1.32 8.42 -14.93
CA GLU A 93 -0.98 9.42 -15.96
C GLU A 93 0.00 8.84 -17.00
N ARG A 94 1.04 8.13 -16.55
CA ARG A 94 2.02 7.47 -17.43
C ARG A 94 1.42 6.36 -18.28
N LEU A 95 0.38 5.71 -17.78
CA LEU A 95 -0.26 4.56 -18.42
C LEU A 95 -1.45 4.96 -19.31
N ALA A 96 -1.87 6.23 -19.28
CA ALA A 96 -3.09 6.70 -19.94
C ALA A 96 -3.11 6.49 -21.47
N ASP A 97 -1.94 6.53 -22.12
CA ASP A 97 -1.82 6.45 -23.58
C ASP A 97 -1.77 5.01 -24.13
N PHE A 98 -1.51 4.01 -23.27
CA PHE A 98 -1.48 2.60 -23.67
C PHE A 98 -2.87 2.07 -24.00
N ASP A 99 -2.95 1.09 -24.89
CA ASP A 99 -4.20 0.39 -25.16
C ASP A 99 -4.53 -0.67 -24.09
N VAL A 100 -5.72 -1.27 -24.18
CA VAL A 100 -6.20 -2.25 -23.19
C VAL A 100 -5.29 -3.47 -23.12
N GLU A 101 -4.79 -3.97 -24.25
CA GLU A 101 -3.97 -5.18 -24.31
C GLU A 101 -2.60 -4.91 -23.68
N GLU A 102 -1.98 -3.78 -24.02
CA GLU A 102 -0.73 -3.33 -23.42
C GLU A 102 -0.86 -3.13 -21.90
N LEU A 103 -1.94 -2.50 -21.45
CA LEU A 103 -2.20 -2.30 -20.02
C LEU A 103 -2.38 -3.61 -19.26
N VAL A 104 -3.12 -4.56 -19.83
CA VAL A 104 -3.29 -5.88 -19.23
C VAL A 104 -1.96 -6.63 -19.19
N ASN A 105 -1.14 -6.52 -20.25
CA ASN A 105 0.19 -7.14 -20.28
C ASN A 105 1.13 -6.55 -19.23
N ILE A 106 1.16 -5.22 -19.07
CA ILE A 106 1.91 -4.53 -18.01
C ILE A 106 1.43 -4.98 -16.63
N GLY A 107 0.11 -5.02 -16.43
CA GLY A 107 -0.50 -5.47 -15.19
C GLY A 107 -0.10 -6.90 -14.83
N ASN A 108 -0.22 -7.82 -15.78
CA ASN A 108 0.09 -9.23 -15.62
C ASN A 108 1.57 -9.43 -15.32
N GLN A 109 2.46 -8.78 -16.09
CA GLN A 109 3.90 -8.87 -15.88
C GLN A 109 4.29 -8.48 -14.46
N HIS A 110 3.84 -7.31 -13.98
CA HIS A 110 4.20 -6.85 -12.65
C HIS A 110 3.52 -7.66 -11.54
N LEU A 111 2.30 -8.15 -11.79
CA LEU A 111 1.63 -9.05 -10.87
C LEU A 111 2.41 -10.37 -10.69
N ASP A 112 2.87 -10.97 -11.79
CA ASP A 112 3.64 -12.21 -11.77
C ASP A 112 5.00 -12.02 -11.11
N GLU A 113 5.71 -10.93 -11.45
CA GLU A 113 6.99 -10.59 -10.83
C GLU A 113 6.85 -10.32 -9.32
N ALA A 114 5.76 -9.70 -8.87
CA ALA A 114 5.51 -9.48 -7.44
C ALA A 114 5.26 -10.80 -6.71
N ARG A 115 4.52 -11.71 -7.35
CA ARG A 115 4.17 -13.02 -6.77
C ARG A 115 5.32 -14.02 -6.76
N ALA A 116 6.33 -13.83 -7.60
CA ALA A 116 7.55 -14.64 -7.58
C ALA A 116 8.29 -14.55 -6.23
N GLY A 117 8.08 -13.46 -5.45
CA GLY A 117 8.60 -13.29 -4.09
C GLY A 117 7.71 -13.88 -2.98
N GLY A 118 6.43 -14.14 -3.24
CA GLY A 118 5.44 -14.60 -2.26
C GLY A 118 4.03 -14.05 -2.51
N GLU A 119 3.05 -14.43 -1.68
CA GLU A 119 1.64 -13.98 -1.86
C GLU A 119 1.37 -12.52 -1.45
N ALA A 120 2.28 -11.88 -0.72
CA ALA A 120 2.13 -10.54 -0.18
C ALA A 120 3.37 -9.68 -0.49
N ALA A 121 3.18 -8.36 -0.55
CA ALA A 121 4.28 -7.39 -0.65
C ALA A 121 5.13 -7.39 0.64
N ASP A 122 6.08 -8.31 0.72
CA ASP A 122 7.04 -8.44 1.83
C ASP A 122 8.24 -7.48 1.68
N ASP A 123 8.49 -7.01 0.46
CA ASP A 123 9.52 -6.03 0.14
C ASP A 123 9.01 -4.83 -0.69
N GLU A 124 9.81 -3.77 -0.71
CA GLU A 124 9.49 -2.51 -1.39
C GLU A 124 9.33 -2.66 -2.91
N ALA A 125 10.10 -3.56 -3.53
CA ALA A 125 10.02 -3.81 -4.95
C ALA A 125 8.74 -4.58 -5.30
N SER A 126 8.35 -5.57 -4.50
CA SER A 126 7.06 -6.26 -4.62
C SER A 126 5.89 -5.30 -4.41
N HIS A 127 5.96 -4.40 -3.42
CA HIS A 127 4.96 -3.35 -3.21
C HIS A 127 4.82 -2.45 -4.45
N ARG A 128 5.94 -1.95 -4.99
CA ARG A 128 5.93 -1.13 -6.21
C ARG A 128 5.32 -1.87 -7.41
N ARG A 129 5.61 -3.15 -7.57
CA ARG A 129 5.05 -3.96 -8.66
C ARG A 129 3.54 -4.12 -8.54
N PHE A 130 3.03 -4.39 -7.35
CA PHE A 130 1.57 -4.43 -7.15
C PHE A 130 0.92 -3.06 -7.40
N LEU A 131 1.57 -1.94 -7.05
CA LEU A 131 1.07 -0.60 -7.37
C LEU A 131 0.98 -0.37 -8.89
N ILE A 132 2.00 -0.78 -9.64
CA ILE A 132 1.98 -0.70 -11.11
C ILE A 132 0.86 -1.57 -11.69
N ALA A 133 0.71 -2.80 -11.19
CA ALA A 133 -0.36 -3.70 -11.64
C ALA A 133 -1.76 -3.11 -11.38
N VAL A 134 -1.99 -2.57 -10.18
CA VAL A 134 -3.24 -1.88 -9.84
C VAL A 134 -3.51 -0.70 -10.77
N ALA A 135 -2.53 0.16 -11.03
CA ALA A 135 -2.69 1.30 -11.92
C ALA A 135 -3.02 0.86 -13.36
N ALA A 136 -2.32 -0.14 -13.86
CA ALA A 136 -2.54 -0.66 -15.22
C ALA A 136 -3.93 -1.28 -15.39
N TYR A 137 -4.38 -2.11 -14.45
CA TYR A 137 -5.73 -2.69 -14.51
C TYR A 137 -6.82 -1.64 -14.36
N GLU A 138 -6.64 -0.63 -13.51
CA GLU A 138 -7.64 0.44 -13.39
C GLU A 138 -7.75 1.27 -14.67
N GLU A 139 -6.63 1.60 -15.34
CA GLU A 139 -6.67 2.26 -16.65
C GLU A 139 -7.27 1.35 -17.73
N ALA A 140 -6.98 0.05 -17.71
CA ALA A 140 -7.60 -0.91 -18.62
C ALA A 140 -9.13 -0.95 -18.44
N LEU A 141 -9.62 -0.85 -17.19
CA LEU A 141 -11.06 -0.82 -16.87
C LEU A 141 -11.73 0.51 -17.21
N VAL A 142 -11.00 1.63 -17.24
CA VAL A 142 -11.53 2.90 -17.78
C VAL A 142 -11.86 2.72 -19.27
N LYS A 143 -11.00 2.02 -20.02
CA LYS A 143 -11.15 1.79 -21.46
C LYS A 143 -12.09 0.63 -21.80
N LYS A 144 -12.09 -0.43 -20.98
CA LYS A 144 -12.92 -1.63 -21.13
C LYS A 144 -13.66 -1.94 -19.82
N PRO A 145 -14.73 -1.19 -19.51
CA PRO A 145 -15.47 -1.39 -18.27
C PRO A 145 -16.14 -2.77 -18.24
N GLY A 146 -16.18 -3.38 -17.06
CA GLY A 146 -16.92 -4.63 -16.82
C GLY A 146 -16.22 -5.91 -17.29
N ASP A 147 -14.94 -5.87 -17.67
CA ASP A 147 -14.19 -7.11 -17.95
C ASP A 147 -13.91 -7.87 -16.66
N ALA A 148 -14.59 -9.00 -16.46
CA ALA A 148 -14.50 -9.78 -15.22
C ALA A 148 -13.09 -10.35 -14.95
N ASN A 149 -12.29 -10.60 -16.00
CA ASN A 149 -10.90 -11.06 -15.82
C ASN A 149 -10.06 -9.93 -15.25
N ILE A 150 -10.09 -8.75 -15.88
CA ILE A 150 -9.32 -7.58 -15.46
C ILE A 150 -9.73 -7.14 -14.04
N ILE A 151 -11.04 -7.14 -13.73
CA ILE A 151 -11.52 -6.84 -12.37
C ILE A 151 -10.99 -7.85 -11.35
N THR A 152 -10.92 -9.14 -11.72
CA THR A 152 -10.38 -10.18 -10.84
C THR A 152 -8.88 -9.99 -10.60
N ASP A 153 -8.11 -9.68 -11.64
CA ASP A 153 -6.67 -9.46 -11.52
C ASP A 153 -6.34 -8.19 -10.72
N LEU A 154 -7.18 -7.16 -10.84
CA LEU A 154 -7.14 -6.00 -9.95
C LEU A 154 -7.38 -6.37 -8.49
N GLY A 155 -8.40 -7.20 -8.21
CA GLY A 155 -8.66 -7.68 -6.85
C GLY A 155 -7.48 -8.47 -6.26
N ILE A 156 -6.86 -9.29 -7.09
CA ILE A 156 -5.62 -10.01 -6.78
C ILE A 156 -4.48 -9.05 -6.41
N ALA A 157 -4.25 -8.00 -7.21
CA ALA A 157 -3.17 -7.05 -6.97
C ALA A 157 -3.41 -6.22 -5.69
N LEU A 158 -4.66 -5.85 -5.42
CA LEU A 158 -5.07 -5.19 -4.17
C LEU A 158 -4.81 -6.07 -2.95
N ARG A 159 -5.12 -7.37 -3.03
CA ARG A 159 -4.77 -8.34 -1.98
C ARG A 159 -3.26 -8.35 -1.73
N GLY A 160 -2.44 -8.33 -2.78
CA GLY A 160 -0.98 -8.26 -2.68
C GLY A 160 -0.46 -7.01 -1.96
N LEU A 161 -1.18 -5.89 -2.06
CA LEU A 161 -0.92 -4.65 -1.30
C LEU A 161 -1.44 -4.70 0.16
N GLY A 162 -2.08 -5.79 0.57
CA GLY A 162 -2.73 -5.92 1.87
C GLY A 162 -4.13 -5.31 1.96
N ASP A 163 -4.70 -4.82 0.84
CA ASP A 163 -6.07 -4.31 0.79
C ASP A 163 -7.07 -5.45 0.52
N SER A 164 -7.24 -6.32 1.52
CA SER A 164 -8.13 -7.49 1.42
C SER A 164 -9.61 -7.11 1.28
N GLU A 165 -10.06 -6.00 1.87
CA GLU A 165 -11.45 -5.54 1.70
C GLU A 165 -11.68 -4.95 0.29
N GLY A 166 -10.71 -4.20 -0.25
CA GLY A 166 -10.74 -3.75 -1.64
C GLY A 166 -10.73 -4.92 -2.62
N ALA A 167 -9.94 -5.97 -2.36
CA ALA A 167 -9.94 -7.21 -3.12
C ALA A 167 -11.32 -7.88 -3.13
N VAL A 168 -11.96 -8.03 -1.96
CA VAL A 168 -13.32 -8.57 -1.83
C VAL A 168 -14.33 -7.77 -2.65
N ALA A 169 -14.25 -6.44 -2.62
CA ALA A 169 -15.13 -5.58 -3.40
C ALA A 169 -14.98 -5.86 -4.91
N ARG A 170 -13.75 -5.98 -5.41
CA ARG A 170 -13.48 -6.27 -6.82
C ARG A 170 -13.91 -7.67 -7.22
N PHE A 171 -13.67 -8.69 -6.41
CA PHE A 171 -14.15 -10.04 -6.73
C PHE A 171 -15.68 -10.13 -6.80
N ARG A 172 -16.39 -9.41 -5.92
CA ARG A 172 -17.85 -9.29 -5.99
C ARG A 172 -18.30 -8.54 -7.24
N GLU A 173 -17.57 -7.52 -7.64
CA GLU A 173 -17.82 -6.80 -8.90
C GLU A 173 -17.63 -7.71 -10.11
N ALA A 174 -16.52 -8.46 -10.20
CA ALA A 174 -16.27 -9.43 -11.26
C ALA A 174 -17.37 -10.51 -11.31
N ALA A 175 -17.80 -11.03 -10.16
CA ALA A 175 -18.88 -12.02 -10.08
C ALA A 175 -20.25 -11.48 -10.53
N LYS A 176 -20.48 -10.16 -10.45
CA LYS A 176 -21.66 -9.47 -10.99
C LYS A 176 -21.52 -9.21 -12.50
N ALA A 177 -20.34 -8.79 -12.94
CA ALA A 177 -20.04 -8.53 -14.35
C ALA A 177 -20.15 -9.81 -15.19
N ASP A 178 -19.63 -10.92 -14.68
CA ASP A 178 -19.82 -12.25 -15.25
C ASP A 178 -20.26 -13.28 -14.18
N PRO A 179 -21.56 -13.62 -14.14
CA PRO A 179 -22.09 -14.65 -13.25
C PRO A 179 -21.52 -16.06 -13.47
N LYS A 180 -20.87 -16.31 -14.61
CA LYS A 180 -20.23 -17.60 -14.96
C LYS A 180 -18.72 -17.58 -14.78
N HIS A 181 -18.15 -16.55 -14.17
CA HIS A 181 -16.72 -16.46 -13.89
C HIS A 181 -16.36 -17.21 -12.58
N PRO A 182 -15.75 -18.41 -12.63
CA PRO A 182 -15.43 -19.18 -11.43
C PRO A 182 -14.28 -18.56 -10.63
N GLN A 183 -13.27 -18.02 -11.30
CA GLN A 183 -12.04 -17.54 -10.66
C GLN A 183 -12.28 -16.40 -9.66
N SER A 184 -13.25 -15.51 -9.93
CA SER A 184 -13.61 -14.43 -8.99
C SER A 184 -14.22 -14.97 -7.69
N ARG A 185 -15.06 -16.00 -7.76
CA ARG A 185 -15.68 -16.65 -6.58
C ARG A 185 -14.66 -17.46 -5.78
N PHE A 186 -13.76 -18.14 -6.47
CA PHE A 186 -12.64 -18.83 -5.83
C PHE A 186 -11.78 -17.86 -5.00
N ASN A 187 -11.31 -16.78 -5.64
CA ASN A 187 -10.47 -15.78 -4.97
C ASN A 187 -11.22 -15.03 -3.86
N LEU A 188 -12.52 -14.79 -4.03
CA LEU A 188 -13.37 -14.22 -2.98
C LEU A 188 -13.36 -15.09 -1.72
N GLY A 189 -13.61 -16.40 -1.86
CA GLY A 189 -13.58 -17.33 -0.73
C GLY A 189 -12.20 -17.43 -0.10
N LEU A 190 -11.14 -17.41 -0.90
CA LEU A 190 -9.76 -17.44 -0.43
C LEU A 190 -9.43 -16.22 0.44
N VAL A 191 -9.73 -15.00 -0.02
CA VAL A 191 -9.45 -13.77 0.76
C VAL A 191 -10.33 -13.69 2.02
N LEU A 192 -11.60 -14.04 1.92
CA LEU A 192 -12.51 -14.05 3.07
C LEU A 192 -12.03 -15.02 4.17
N SER A 193 -11.56 -16.21 3.80
CA SER A 193 -11.06 -17.23 4.73
C SER A 193 -9.66 -16.93 5.24
N ALA A 194 -8.70 -16.68 4.34
CA ALA A 194 -7.29 -16.57 4.67
C ALA A 194 -6.93 -15.23 5.31
N ASP A 195 -7.45 -14.13 4.77
CA ASP A 195 -7.01 -12.79 5.16
C ASP A 195 -7.97 -12.17 6.20
N LEU A 196 -9.28 -12.29 5.97
CA LEU A 196 -10.30 -11.60 6.77
C LEU A 196 -10.95 -12.46 7.86
N LYS A 197 -10.73 -13.78 7.85
CA LYS A 197 -11.32 -14.76 8.80
C LYS A 197 -12.86 -14.73 8.84
N ARG A 198 -13.51 -14.36 7.73
CA ARG A 198 -14.96 -14.30 7.54
C ARG A 198 -15.46 -15.63 6.96
N ASN A 199 -15.39 -16.68 7.78
CA ASN A 199 -15.59 -18.06 7.33
C ASN A 199 -16.98 -18.31 6.71
N ASP A 200 -18.05 -17.75 7.27
CA ASP A 200 -19.41 -17.93 6.73
C ASP A 200 -19.54 -17.39 5.31
N GLU A 201 -18.96 -16.22 5.04
CA GLU A 201 -18.95 -15.62 3.71
C GLU A 201 -18.01 -16.37 2.76
N ALA A 202 -16.89 -16.91 3.26
CA ALA A 202 -15.99 -17.74 2.49
C ALA A 202 -16.67 -19.03 2.03
N ILE A 203 -17.41 -19.69 2.92
CA ILE A 203 -18.22 -20.88 2.63
C ILE A 203 -19.21 -20.56 1.50
N ALA A 204 -19.97 -19.47 1.63
CA ALA A 204 -20.94 -19.08 0.61
C ALA A 204 -20.28 -18.83 -0.77
N ALA A 205 -19.13 -18.14 -0.80
CA ALA A 205 -18.40 -17.87 -2.04
C ALA A 205 -17.88 -19.16 -2.71
N TRP A 206 -17.39 -20.10 -1.92
CA TRP A 206 -16.87 -21.38 -2.41
C TRP A 206 -17.95 -22.38 -2.82
N GLU A 207 -19.11 -22.38 -2.15
CA GLU A 207 -20.31 -23.09 -2.64
C GLU A 207 -20.75 -22.55 -4.00
N ASP A 208 -20.75 -21.22 -4.16
CA ASP A 208 -21.07 -20.56 -5.42
C ASP A 208 -20.07 -20.91 -6.53
N TYR A 209 -18.79 -21.00 -6.19
CA TYR A 209 -17.75 -21.51 -7.09
C TYR A 209 -18.06 -22.95 -7.54
N LEU A 210 -18.32 -23.88 -6.61
CA LEU A 210 -18.58 -25.29 -6.94
C LEU A 210 -19.82 -25.49 -7.80
N ARG A 211 -20.80 -24.59 -7.68
CA ARG A 211 -22.02 -24.59 -8.50
C ARG A 211 -21.74 -24.25 -9.97
N ILE A 212 -20.76 -23.40 -10.26
CA ILE A 212 -20.50 -22.91 -11.62
C ILE A 212 -19.22 -23.48 -12.25
N ALA A 213 -18.26 -23.95 -11.44
CA ALA A 213 -17.00 -24.48 -11.93
C ALA A 213 -17.24 -25.73 -12.81
N PRO A 214 -16.52 -25.87 -13.95
CA PRO A 214 -16.60 -27.08 -14.78
C PRO A 214 -16.29 -28.35 -13.98
N LYS A 215 -16.93 -29.48 -14.30
CA LYS A 215 -16.71 -30.75 -13.56
C LYS A 215 -15.25 -31.21 -13.53
N GLY A 216 -14.47 -30.89 -14.56
CA GLY A 216 -13.04 -31.24 -14.66
C GLY A 216 -12.09 -30.19 -14.07
N ASP A 217 -12.61 -29.15 -13.42
CA ASP A 217 -11.79 -28.11 -12.81
C ASP A 217 -11.03 -28.69 -11.59
N GLN A 218 -9.70 -28.63 -11.68
CA GLN A 218 -8.79 -29.21 -10.69
C GLN A 218 -8.88 -28.52 -9.32
N THR A 219 -9.36 -27.27 -9.28
CA THR A 219 -9.49 -26.48 -8.06
C THR A 219 -10.70 -26.93 -7.21
N ARG A 220 -11.65 -27.69 -7.78
CA ARG A 220 -12.84 -28.18 -7.05
C ARG A 220 -12.50 -28.99 -5.81
N ALA A 221 -11.60 -29.96 -5.94
CA ALA A 221 -11.22 -30.84 -4.83
C ALA A 221 -10.57 -30.06 -3.67
N MET A 222 -9.79 -29.02 -3.99
CA MET A 222 -9.20 -28.14 -2.99
C MET A 222 -10.27 -27.33 -2.27
N VAL A 223 -11.22 -26.75 -3.01
CA VAL A 223 -12.34 -26.00 -2.43
C VAL A 223 -13.21 -26.87 -1.54
N GLU A 224 -13.52 -28.10 -1.96
CA GLU A 224 -14.28 -29.07 -1.15
C GLU A 224 -13.58 -29.37 0.18
N LYS A 225 -12.25 -29.60 0.14
CA LYS A 225 -11.45 -29.83 1.34
C LYS A 225 -11.44 -28.62 2.29
N GLU A 226 -11.27 -27.41 1.76
CA GLU A 226 -11.30 -26.20 2.61
C GLU A 226 -12.70 -25.96 3.21
N LEU A 227 -13.77 -26.27 2.47
CA LEU A 227 -15.14 -26.21 3.00
C LEU A 227 -15.37 -27.21 4.13
N GLU A 228 -14.86 -28.44 4.03
CA GLU A 228 -14.93 -29.43 5.11
C GLU A 228 -14.25 -28.91 6.38
N LYS A 229 -13.05 -28.37 6.25
CA LYS A 229 -12.27 -27.81 7.37
C LYS A 229 -12.96 -26.61 8.03
N LEU A 230 -13.62 -25.75 7.25
CA LEU A 230 -14.33 -24.60 7.81
C LEU A 230 -15.64 -24.97 8.53
N ARG A 231 -16.19 -26.16 8.24
CA ARG A 231 -17.45 -26.66 8.82
C ARG A 231 -17.25 -27.61 10.01
N SER A 232 -16.05 -28.15 10.18
CA SER A 232 -15.67 -29.03 11.30
C SER A 232 -15.38 -28.24 12.57
#